data_AF-W7EIH0-F1
#
_entry.id   AF-W7EIH0-F1
#
_cell.length_a   1.000
_cell.length_b   1.000
_cell.length_c   1.000
_cell.angle_alpha   90.00
_cell.angle_beta   90.00
_cell.angle_gamma   90.00
#
_symmetry.space_group_name_H-M   'P 1'
#
loop_
_entity.id
_entity.type
_entity.pdbx_description
1 polymer ?
#
loop_
_entity_poly.entity_id
_entity_poly.type
_entity_poly.pdbx_seq_one_letter_code
_entity_poly.pdbx_strand_id
1 'polypeptide(L)'
;MTAERIVAGYVAAVPKGVSHRFVGLDAPSKKRSLNSQQIFQGLYWTLEGNTPTIAFVATHYNADFLEHYLAGDLVARGYGFLGWNTRFRGLEDLFILEATVEDIGVGCRWLKDIAGNDPVKTDPSLGMYHAANGPPYSQEFIQPYRAAPVDKNHRITQWVKQELQRLNDAGVPDRIFLIHRTIADLRSMNATIDQSDRPVPSCYFGDPVQANCGIGLAGHSSSLHTWLSLWSLQESENKFEVFATNWDILTAAIQGTAGIGVFNSDARNIFNNLMTKDKELHLIPGGHFFDDSEHTYNGE
;
A
#
# COMPACT_ATOMS: atom_id res chain seq x y z
N MET A 1 -17.76 -20.81 43.05
CA MET A 1 -16.71 -19.79 42.87
C MET A 1 -17.41 -18.44 42.81
N THR A 2 -17.33 -17.65 43.87
CA THR A 2 -17.93 -16.31 43.93
C THR A 2 -17.09 -15.34 43.08
N ALA A 3 -17.76 -14.46 42.35
CA ALA A 3 -17.19 -13.52 41.39
C ALA A 3 -16.40 -12.34 42.02
N GLU A 4 -15.97 -12.48 43.28
CA GLU A 4 -15.16 -11.50 43.99
C GLU A 4 -13.68 -11.91 43.96
N ARG A 5 -13.11 -11.89 42.77
CA ARG A 5 -11.67 -11.66 42.57
C ARG A 5 -11.49 -10.41 41.71
N ILE A 6 -12.21 -9.34 42.06
CA ILE A 6 -11.82 -8.00 41.66
C ILE A 6 -10.55 -7.71 42.46
N VAL A 7 -9.42 -7.57 41.78
CA VAL A 7 -8.18 -7.08 42.38
C VAL A 7 -8.46 -5.64 42.82
N ALA A 8 -8.94 -5.47 44.03
CA ALA A 8 -9.14 -4.16 44.65
C ALA A 8 -7.79 -3.43 44.62
N GLY A 9 -7.70 -2.35 43.84
CA GLY A 9 -6.50 -1.52 43.71
C GLY A 9 -5.71 -1.63 42.41
N TYR A 10 -6.14 -2.41 41.40
CA TYR A 10 -5.54 -2.30 40.07
C TYR A 10 -5.97 -0.99 39.40
N VAL A 11 -5.02 -0.06 39.29
CA VAL A 11 -5.12 1.12 38.43
C VAL A 11 -4.25 0.84 37.22
N ALA A 12 -4.85 0.74 36.03
CA ALA A 12 -4.09 0.60 34.80
C ALA A 12 -3.21 1.85 34.63
N ALA A 13 -1.90 1.71 34.86
CA ALA A 13 -0.96 2.78 34.59
C ALA A 13 -0.86 2.93 33.07
N VAL A 14 -1.21 4.10 32.53
CA VAL A 14 -1.00 4.41 31.11
C VAL A 14 0.49 4.64 30.90
N PRO A 15 1.20 3.76 30.18
CA PRO A 15 2.64 3.90 30.00
C PRO A 15 2.99 5.19 29.25
N LYS A 16 4.17 5.74 29.50
CA LYS A 16 4.63 7.00 28.88
C LYS A 16 4.60 6.86 27.34
N GLY A 17 4.01 7.86 26.67
CA GLY A 17 3.90 7.90 25.21
C GLY A 17 2.67 7.20 24.65
N VAL A 18 1.86 6.52 25.47
CA VAL A 18 0.56 6.00 25.04
C VAL A 18 -0.45 7.14 24.93
N SER A 19 -1.11 7.25 23.79
CA SER A 19 -2.22 8.18 23.54
C SER A 19 -3.40 7.44 22.94
N HIS A 20 -4.59 8.05 23.02
CA HIS A 20 -5.78 7.54 22.36
C HIS A 20 -6.54 8.66 21.65
N ARG A 21 -7.25 8.28 20.59
CA ARG A 21 -8.17 9.16 19.87
C ARG A 21 -9.57 8.59 19.89
N PHE A 22 -10.56 9.47 20.01
CA PHE A 22 -11.95 9.11 19.80
C PHE A 22 -12.20 8.79 18.33
N VAL A 23 -12.97 7.73 18.11
CA VAL A 23 -13.41 7.25 16.81
C VAL A 23 -14.91 7.18 16.85
N GLY A 24 -15.57 7.98 16.02
CA GLY A 24 -17.02 7.91 15.87
C GLY A 24 -17.37 7.69 14.40
N LEU A 25 -18.24 6.73 14.13
CA LEU A 25 -18.60 6.30 12.78
C LEU A 25 -20.12 6.14 12.61
N ASP A 26 -20.54 6.11 11.35
CA ASP A 26 -21.88 5.74 10.92
C ASP A 26 -21.85 4.28 10.39
N ALA A 27 -22.93 3.51 10.54
CA ALA A 27 -23.07 2.18 9.93
C ALA A 27 -24.04 2.23 8.74
N PRO A 28 -23.93 1.27 7.81
CA PRO A 28 -24.87 1.13 6.69
C PRO A 28 -26.34 1.09 7.14
N SER A 29 -26.66 0.30 8.16
CA SER A 29 -28.05 0.14 8.62
C SER A 29 -28.56 1.26 9.53
N LYS A 30 -27.67 2.07 10.12
CA LYS A 30 -28.07 3.14 11.05
C LYS A 30 -27.02 4.25 11.12
N LYS A 31 -27.39 5.45 10.69
CA LYS A 31 -26.43 6.57 10.56
C LYS A 31 -26.21 7.34 11.86
N ARG A 32 -27.27 7.71 12.60
CA ARG A 32 -27.17 8.53 13.83
C ARG A 32 -28.18 8.09 14.89
N SER A 33 -27.84 8.34 16.15
CA SER A 33 -28.79 8.22 17.26
C SER A 33 -29.87 9.31 17.14
N LEU A 34 -30.97 9.16 17.88
CA LEU A 34 -32.03 10.18 17.94
C LEU A 34 -31.51 11.55 18.42
N ASN A 35 -30.43 11.55 19.20
CA ASN A 35 -29.76 12.75 19.69
C ASN A 35 -28.59 13.17 18.79
N SER A 36 -28.58 12.75 17.52
CA SER A 36 -27.57 13.07 16.51
C SER A 36 -26.14 12.62 16.81
N GLN A 37 -25.95 11.73 17.78
CA GLN A 37 -24.63 11.17 18.09
C GLN A 37 -24.28 10.06 17.08
N GLN A 38 -22.98 9.91 16.78
CA GLN A 38 -22.49 8.71 16.11
C GLN A 38 -22.74 7.51 17.02
N ILE A 39 -23.34 6.47 16.46
CA ILE A 39 -23.79 5.30 17.25
C ILE A 39 -22.60 4.39 17.54
N PHE A 40 -21.66 4.30 16.61
CA PHE A 40 -20.49 3.44 16.71
C PHE A 40 -19.33 4.28 17.20
N GLN A 41 -18.90 4.01 18.43
CA GLN A 41 -17.93 4.83 19.13
C GLN A 41 -16.81 3.93 19.66
N GLY A 42 -15.59 4.43 19.53
CA GLY A 42 -14.38 3.74 19.88
C GLY A 42 -13.32 4.67 20.45
N LEU A 43 -12.39 4.10 21.20
CA LEU A 43 -11.11 4.72 21.50
C LEU A 43 -10.02 3.88 20.84
N TYR A 44 -9.27 4.51 19.93
CA TYR A 44 -8.11 3.88 19.33
C TYR A 44 -6.85 4.36 20.02
N TRP A 45 -6.14 3.42 20.62
CA TRP A 45 -4.94 3.62 21.40
C TRP A 45 -3.70 3.27 20.57
N THR A 46 -2.69 4.13 20.66
CA THR A 46 -1.42 4.03 19.93
C THR A 46 -0.27 4.53 20.78
N LEU A 47 0.93 4.04 20.49
CA LEU A 47 2.17 4.53 21.09
C LEU A 47 2.74 5.63 20.19
N GLU A 48 3.16 6.74 20.78
CA GLU A 48 3.77 7.87 20.07
C GLU A 48 4.96 7.40 19.21
N GLY A 49 4.98 7.85 17.95
CA GLY A 49 6.00 7.44 16.98
C GLY A 49 5.85 6.01 16.43
N ASN A 50 4.87 5.23 16.89
CA ASN A 50 4.59 3.89 16.38
C ASN A 50 3.37 3.89 15.46
N THR A 51 3.49 3.21 14.32
CA THR A 51 2.35 2.89 13.44
C THR A 51 2.09 1.39 13.52
N PRO A 52 1.08 0.94 14.30
CA PRO A 52 0.90 -0.47 14.55
C PRO A 52 0.44 -1.22 13.30
N THR A 53 1.09 -2.35 13.03
CA THR A 53 0.78 -3.22 11.88
C THR A 53 -0.18 -4.35 12.26
N ILE A 54 -0.32 -4.60 13.56
CA ILE A 54 -1.26 -5.51 14.18
C ILE A 54 -2.05 -4.71 15.21
N ALA A 55 -3.37 -4.84 15.16
CA ALA A 55 -4.27 -4.19 16.09
C ALA A 55 -5.27 -5.17 16.70
N PHE A 56 -5.59 -4.99 17.97
CA PHE A 56 -6.64 -5.72 18.67
C PHE A 56 -7.92 -4.90 18.67
N VAL A 57 -9.05 -5.58 18.50
CA VAL A 57 -10.38 -5.01 18.76
C VAL A 57 -10.91 -5.67 20.02
N ALA A 58 -11.17 -4.87 21.06
CA ALA A 58 -11.88 -5.32 22.23
C ALA A 58 -13.29 -4.74 22.20
N THR A 59 -14.27 -5.62 22.22
CA THR A 59 -15.68 -5.26 22.13
C THR A 59 -16.51 -6.23 22.94
N HIS A 60 -17.64 -5.75 23.42
CA HIS A 60 -18.63 -6.56 24.08
C HIS A 60 -20.00 -6.15 23.59
N TYR A 61 -20.94 -7.09 23.61
CA TYR A 61 -22.24 -6.86 23.03
C TYR A 61 -23.04 -5.78 23.78
N ASN A 62 -22.88 -5.63 25.10
CA ASN A 62 -23.64 -4.68 25.92
C ASN A 62 -22.80 -3.75 26.82
N ALA A 63 -21.49 -3.96 26.94
CA ALA A 63 -20.65 -3.28 27.92
C ALA A 63 -19.75 -2.24 27.26
N ASP A 64 -19.32 -1.24 28.03
CA ASP A 64 -18.40 -0.22 27.54
C ASP A 64 -16.96 -0.74 27.52
N PHE A 65 -16.35 -0.76 26.34
CA PHE A 65 -15.00 -1.29 26.11
C PHE A 65 -14.01 -0.21 25.64
N LEU A 66 -14.39 1.08 25.70
CA LEU A 66 -13.53 2.18 25.24
C LEU A 66 -12.18 2.23 25.99
N GLU A 67 -12.23 2.16 27.32
CA GLU A 67 -11.06 2.22 28.21
C GLU A 67 -10.73 0.84 28.78
N HIS A 68 -10.63 -0.16 27.90
CA HIS A 68 -10.31 -1.51 28.34
C HIS A 68 -8.91 -1.59 28.96
N TYR A 69 -8.78 -2.26 30.11
CA TYR A 69 -7.55 -2.31 30.91
C TYR A 69 -6.33 -2.88 30.17
N LEU A 70 -6.54 -3.68 29.12
CA LEU A 70 -5.47 -4.22 28.27
C LEU A 70 -4.86 -3.20 27.29
N ALA A 71 -5.54 -2.08 27.05
CA ALA A 71 -5.16 -1.14 26.00
C ALA A 71 -3.74 -0.60 26.21
N GLY A 72 -3.44 -0.09 27.41
CA GLY A 72 -2.12 0.47 27.74
C GLY A 72 -0.99 -0.54 27.56
N ASP A 73 -1.17 -1.77 28.05
CA ASP A 73 -0.15 -2.81 28.01
C ASP A 73 0.12 -3.33 26.59
N LEU A 74 -0.94 -3.53 25.79
CA LEU A 74 -0.79 -3.97 24.40
C LEU A 74 -0.14 -2.88 23.54
N VAL A 75 -0.50 -1.63 23.78
CA VAL A 75 0.04 -0.50 23.03
C VAL A 75 1.49 -0.23 23.37
N ALA A 76 1.87 -0.33 24.65
CA ALA A 76 3.27 -0.25 25.06
C ALA A 76 4.14 -1.38 24.47
N ARG A 77 3.53 -2.47 24.02
CA ARG A 77 4.20 -3.59 23.32
C ARG A 77 4.21 -3.41 21.80
N GLY A 78 3.74 -2.27 21.28
CA GLY A 78 3.79 -1.92 19.86
C GLY A 78 2.52 -2.27 19.06
N TYR A 79 1.47 -2.77 19.70
CA TYR A 79 0.19 -3.07 19.04
C TYR A 79 -0.74 -1.86 18.97
N GLY A 80 -1.66 -1.86 18.02
CA GLY A 80 -2.81 -0.97 18.03
C GLY A 80 -3.90 -1.57 18.91
N PHE A 81 -4.70 -0.74 19.56
CA PHE A 81 -5.84 -1.24 20.33
C PHE A 81 -7.07 -0.39 20.08
N LEU A 82 -8.13 -0.99 19.56
CA LEU A 82 -9.43 -0.36 19.44
C LEU A 82 -10.37 -0.92 20.51
N GLY A 83 -10.64 -0.11 21.52
CA GLY A 83 -11.81 -0.32 22.38
C GLY A 83 -13.05 0.10 21.59
N TRP A 84 -13.99 -0.81 21.36
CA TRP A 84 -15.10 -0.61 20.42
C TRP A 84 -16.45 -0.95 21.03
N ASN A 85 -17.36 0.01 21.01
CA ASN A 85 -18.74 -0.19 21.47
C ASN A 85 -19.67 -0.51 20.31
N THR A 86 -20.60 -1.42 20.57
CA THR A 86 -21.72 -1.73 19.68
C THR A 86 -22.87 -0.75 19.95
N ARG A 87 -23.88 -0.73 19.07
CA ARG A 87 -25.10 0.06 19.27
C ARG A 87 -25.92 -0.36 20.50
N PHE A 88 -25.59 -1.50 21.10
CA PHE A 88 -26.32 -2.10 22.21
C PHE A 88 -25.65 -1.89 23.57
N ARG A 89 -24.59 -1.06 23.66
CA ARG A 89 -24.01 -0.65 24.94
C ARG A 89 -25.09 -0.09 25.88
N GLY A 90 -25.32 -0.76 27.00
CA GLY A 90 -26.37 -0.41 27.96
C GLY A 90 -27.81 -0.66 27.50
N LEU A 91 -28.00 -1.42 26.40
CA LEU A 91 -29.31 -1.72 25.79
C LEU A 91 -29.44 -3.23 25.50
N GLU A 92 -29.14 -4.08 26.49
CA GLU A 92 -29.08 -5.53 26.31
C GLU A 92 -30.42 -6.18 25.92
N ASP A 93 -31.53 -5.64 26.41
CA ASP A 93 -32.89 -6.10 26.09
C ASP A 93 -33.26 -5.92 24.60
N LEU A 94 -32.50 -5.09 23.88
CA LEU A 94 -32.68 -4.82 22.46
C LEU A 94 -31.63 -5.52 21.58
N PHE A 95 -30.79 -6.38 22.16
CA PHE A 95 -29.67 -7.01 21.46
C PHE A 95 -30.13 -7.83 20.25
N ILE A 96 -29.47 -7.59 19.12
CA ILE A 96 -29.61 -8.39 17.90
C ILE A 96 -28.21 -8.79 17.43
N LEU A 97 -27.98 -10.08 17.27
CA LEU A 97 -26.66 -10.63 16.95
C LEU A 97 -26.16 -10.12 15.59
N GLU A 98 -27.00 -10.15 14.57
CA GLU A 98 -26.65 -9.75 13.20
C GLU A 98 -26.22 -8.27 13.13
N ALA A 99 -26.96 -7.40 13.81
CA ALA A 99 -26.62 -5.99 13.92
C ALA A 99 -25.32 -5.78 14.72
N THR A 100 -25.07 -6.59 15.74
CA THR A 100 -23.83 -6.53 16.52
C THR A 100 -22.62 -6.94 15.68
N VAL A 101 -22.77 -7.98 14.85
CA VAL A 101 -21.71 -8.40 13.91
C VAL A 101 -21.41 -7.30 12.89
N GLU A 102 -22.44 -6.58 12.40
CA GLU A 102 -22.26 -5.40 11.55
C GLU A 102 -21.43 -4.32 12.27
N ASP A 103 -21.77 -4.00 13.51
CA ASP A 103 -21.12 -2.98 14.34
C ASP A 103 -19.64 -3.28 14.57
N ILE A 104 -19.33 -4.53 14.93
CA ILE A 104 -17.95 -5.01 15.07
C ILE A 104 -17.23 -4.90 13.73
N GLY A 105 -17.90 -5.27 12.64
CA GLY A 105 -17.38 -5.12 11.29
C GLY A 105 -17.01 -3.67 10.92
N VAL A 106 -17.77 -2.67 11.39
CA VAL A 106 -17.44 -1.24 11.18
C VAL A 106 -16.10 -0.88 11.84
N GLY A 107 -15.90 -1.27 13.10
CA GLY A 107 -14.64 -1.03 13.81
C GLY A 107 -13.44 -1.75 13.18
N CYS A 108 -13.63 -3.01 12.77
CA CYS A 108 -12.60 -3.79 12.08
C CYS A 108 -12.22 -3.17 10.72
N ARG A 109 -13.20 -2.70 9.93
CA ARG A 109 -12.93 -2.01 8.66
C ARG A 109 -12.17 -0.72 8.90
N TRP A 110 -12.59 0.09 9.86
CA TRP A 110 -11.89 1.33 10.20
C TRP A 110 -10.43 1.08 10.63
N LEU A 111 -10.15 0.03 11.41
CA LEU A 111 -8.77 -0.35 11.72
C LEU A 111 -7.98 -0.72 10.48
N LYS A 112 -8.59 -1.49 9.57
CA LYS A 112 -7.96 -1.84 8.29
C LYS A 112 -7.61 -0.60 7.48
N ASP A 113 -8.48 0.41 7.50
CA ASP A 113 -8.32 1.64 6.74
C ASP A 113 -7.28 2.57 7.38
N ILE A 114 -7.24 2.70 8.71
CA ILE A 114 -6.33 3.67 9.35
C ILE A 114 -4.97 3.07 9.78
N ALA A 115 -4.83 1.75 9.91
CA ALA A 115 -3.57 1.08 10.32
C ALA A 115 -2.57 0.83 9.16
N GLY A 116 -2.69 1.55 8.05
CA GLY A 116 -1.61 1.68 7.07
C GLY A 116 -1.77 0.93 5.74
N ASN A 117 -2.94 0.34 5.45
CA ASN A 117 -3.20 -0.34 4.18
C ASN A 117 -4.54 0.08 3.54
N ASP A 118 -4.81 1.39 3.54
CA ASP A 118 -5.96 1.97 2.85
C ASP A 118 -5.63 2.28 1.37
N PRO A 119 -6.29 1.62 0.40
CA PRO A 119 -6.10 1.89 -1.03
C PRO A 119 -6.67 3.24 -1.50
N VAL A 120 -7.50 3.91 -0.68
CA VAL A 120 -8.12 5.20 -0.96
C VAL A 120 -7.27 6.37 -0.45
N LYS A 121 -6.51 6.16 0.63
CA LYS A 121 -5.57 7.17 1.16
C LYS A 121 -4.50 7.50 0.12
N THR A 122 -4.61 8.69 -0.45
CA THR A 122 -3.71 9.23 -1.46
C THR A 122 -3.35 10.67 -1.13
N ASP A 123 -2.23 11.16 -1.65
CA ASP A 123 -1.88 12.58 -1.63
C ASP A 123 -2.35 13.21 -2.95
N PRO A 124 -3.39 14.07 -2.94
CA PRO A 124 -3.89 14.69 -4.16
C PRO A 124 -2.84 15.54 -4.89
N SER A 125 -1.87 16.10 -4.17
CA SER A 125 -0.78 16.89 -4.77
C SER A 125 0.17 16.04 -5.62
N LEU A 126 0.21 14.73 -5.38
CA LEU A 126 0.98 13.74 -6.14
C LEU A 126 0.07 12.83 -6.99
N GLY A 127 -1.22 13.11 -7.07
CA GLY A 127 -2.16 12.30 -7.83
C GLY A 127 -2.05 12.60 -9.33
N MET A 128 -1.41 11.72 -10.11
CA MET A 128 -1.26 11.92 -11.57
C MET A 128 -2.58 11.98 -12.37
N TYR A 129 -3.68 11.50 -11.78
CA TYR A 129 -5.04 11.51 -12.34
C TYR A 129 -5.95 12.58 -11.72
N HIS A 130 -5.45 13.33 -10.74
CA HIS A 130 -6.24 14.37 -10.08
C HIS A 130 -6.44 15.55 -11.04
N ALA A 131 -7.63 16.13 -11.15
CA ALA A 131 -7.92 17.16 -12.17
C ALA A 131 -6.98 18.40 -12.17
N ALA A 132 -6.36 18.70 -11.02
CA ALA A 132 -5.36 19.78 -10.90
C ALA A 132 -3.97 19.40 -11.47
N ASN A 133 -3.74 18.13 -11.76
CA ASN A 133 -2.53 17.57 -12.33
C ASN A 133 -2.91 16.88 -13.66
N GLY A 134 -2.06 16.95 -14.68
CA GLY A 134 -2.39 16.25 -15.92
C GLY A 134 -1.32 16.39 -16.99
N PRO A 135 -1.38 15.55 -18.02
CA PRO A 135 -0.49 15.67 -19.17
C PRO A 135 -0.83 16.93 -20.01
N PRO A 136 0.18 17.61 -20.57
CA PRO A 136 1.60 17.40 -20.28
C PRO A 136 1.94 17.88 -18.85
N TYR A 137 2.57 17.01 -18.07
CA TYR A 137 2.96 17.33 -16.69
C TYR A 137 4.10 18.35 -16.69
N SER A 138 4.03 19.35 -15.81
CA SER A 138 5.10 20.33 -15.65
C SER A 138 6.33 19.72 -14.98
N GLN A 139 7.50 20.35 -15.14
CA GLN A 139 8.73 19.87 -14.49
C GLN A 139 8.63 19.97 -12.96
N GLU A 140 7.94 20.99 -12.46
CA GLU A 140 7.66 21.22 -11.04
C GLU A 140 6.79 20.11 -10.45
N PHE A 141 5.95 19.44 -11.25
CA PHE A 141 5.20 18.26 -10.83
C PHE A 141 6.03 16.97 -10.97
N ILE A 142 6.74 16.80 -12.09
CA ILE A 142 7.49 15.57 -12.40
C ILE A 142 8.55 15.27 -11.33
N GLN A 143 9.30 16.27 -10.87
CA GLN A 143 10.37 16.07 -9.88
C GLN A 143 9.87 15.49 -8.55
N PRO A 144 8.95 16.13 -7.80
CA PRO A 144 8.43 15.58 -6.56
C PRO A 144 7.64 14.28 -6.79
N TYR A 145 6.95 14.15 -7.93
CA TYR A 145 6.26 12.92 -8.29
C TYR A 145 7.21 11.73 -8.41
N ARG A 146 8.39 11.90 -9.02
CA ARG A 146 9.39 10.82 -9.14
C ARG A 146 10.09 10.50 -7.81
N ALA A 147 10.23 11.47 -6.91
CA ALA A 147 10.84 11.26 -5.60
C ALA A 147 9.94 10.43 -4.65
N ALA A 148 8.63 10.69 -4.65
CA ALA A 148 7.71 10.09 -3.67
C ALA A 148 7.62 8.54 -3.72
N PRO A 149 7.60 7.86 -4.89
CA PRO A 149 7.68 6.40 -4.97
C PRO A 149 8.98 5.83 -4.40
N VAL A 150 10.12 6.52 -4.56
CA VAL A 150 11.41 6.13 -3.99
C VAL A 150 11.36 6.21 -2.47
N ASP A 151 10.85 7.31 -1.91
CA ASP A 151 10.68 7.48 -0.46
C ASP A 151 9.71 6.45 0.12
N LYS A 152 8.64 6.11 -0.62
CA LYS A 152 7.72 5.02 -0.26
C LYS A 152 8.46 3.67 -0.26
N ASN A 153 9.25 3.38 -1.29
CA ASN A 153 10.03 2.14 -1.38
C ASN A 153 11.00 1.98 -0.20
N HIS A 154 11.72 3.06 0.17
CA HIS A 154 12.62 3.06 1.32
C HIS A 154 11.86 2.80 2.62
N ARG A 155 10.73 3.46 2.85
CA ARG A 155 9.89 3.23 4.04
C ARG A 155 9.37 1.79 4.12
N ILE A 156 8.89 1.23 3.01
CA ILE A 156 8.44 -0.17 2.96
C ILE A 156 9.62 -1.10 3.24
N THR A 157 10.79 -0.86 2.64
CA THR A 157 11.99 -1.67 2.88
C THR A 157 12.38 -1.70 4.35
N GLN A 158 12.41 -0.55 5.02
CA GLN A 158 12.72 -0.50 6.46
C GLN A 158 11.69 -1.26 7.30
N TRP A 159 10.40 -1.08 6.98
CA TRP A 159 9.34 -1.84 7.64
C TRP A 159 9.45 -3.35 7.40
N VAL A 160 9.76 -3.78 6.16
CA VAL A 160 9.93 -5.19 5.79
C VAL A 160 11.05 -5.82 6.62
N LYS A 161 12.20 -5.14 6.77
CA LYS A 161 13.32 -5.63 7.60
C LYS A 161 12.92 -5.82 9.06
N GLN A 162 12.26 -4.82 9.65
CA GLN A 162 11.80 -4.86 11.04
C GLN A 162 10.78 -5.98 11.25
N GLU A 163 9.84 -6.11 10.32
CA GLU A 163 8.81 -7.13 10.40
C GLU A 163 9.37 -8.54 10.21
N LEU A 164 10.30 -8.72 9.27
CA LEU A 164 10.92 -10.02 9.02
C LEU A 164 11.70 -10.49 10.26
N GLN A 165 12.47 -9.60 10.89
CA GLN A 165 13.13 -9.88 12.16
C GLN A 165 12.12 -10.29 13.23
N ARG A 166 11.05 -9.51 13.41
CA ARG A 166 9.99 -9.79 14.39
C ARG A 166 9.34 -11.16 14.18
N LEU A 167 9.12 -11.56 12.93
CA LEU A 167 8.57 -12.88 12.59
C LEU A 167 9.57 -14.00 12.88
N ASN A 168 10.82 -13.83 12.48
CA ASN A 168 11.86 -14.85 12.67
C ASN A 168 12.17 -15.09 14.15
N ASP A 169 12.16 -14.03 14.98
CA ASP A 169 12.27 -14.14 16.44
C ASP A 169 11.13 -14.96 17.07
N ALA A 170 9.96 -14.99 16.42
CA ALA A 170 8.80 -15.78 16.83
C ALA A 170 8.73 -17.17 16.15
N GLY A 171 9.75 -17.57 15.38
CA GLY A 171 9.77 -18.83 14.62
C GLY A 171 8.89 -18.83 13.37
N VAL A 172 8.40 -17.66 12.93
CA VAL A 172 7.64 -17.49 11.69
C VAL A 172 8.61 -17.06 10.58
N PRO A 173 8.71 -17.79 9.46
CA PRO A 173 9.70 -17.48 8.44
C PRO A 173 9.36 -16.23 7.60
N ASP A 174 8.09 -16.01 7.26
CA ASP A 174 7.68 -14.93 6.35
C ASP A 174 6.17 -14.65 6.43
N ARG A 175 5.69 -13.57 5.80
CA ARG A 175 4.28 -13.29 5.52
C ARG A 175 4.09 -12.52 4.20
N ILE A 176 2.89 -12.61 3.64
CA ILE A 176 2.47 -11.78 2.50
C ILE A 176 1.96 -10.42 3.00
N PHE A 177 2.26 -9.35 2.26
CA PHE A 177 1.66 -8.03 2.41
C PHE A 177 1.27 -7.43 1.05
N LEU A 178 0.47 -6.37 1.08
CA LEU A 178 -0.03 -5.69 -0.11
C LEU A 178 0.68 -4.34 -0.33
N ILE A 179 0.90 -4.00 -1.60
CA ILE A 179 1.38 -2.69 -2.03
C ILE A 179 0.38 -2.13 -3.03
N HIS A 180 -0.21 -0.99 -2.71
CA HIS A 180 -1.14 -0.30 -3.60
C HIS A 180 -0.42 0.64 -4.57
N ARG A 181 -1.01 0.85 -5.75
CA ARG A 181 -0.59 1.85 -6.75
C ARG A 181 0.80 1.60 -7.35
N THR A 182 1.07 0.38 -7.82
CA THR A 182 2.38 0.01 -8.39
C THR A 182 2.50 0.27 -9.90
N ILE A 183 1.43 0.71 -10.57
CA ILE A 183 1.42 1.07 -12.00
C ILE A 183 1.13 2.55 -12.14
N ALA A 184 2.16 3.37 -11.94
CA ALA A 184 2.03 4.83 -11.82
C ALA A 184 3.18 5.58 -12.54
N ASP A 185 3.60 5.10 -13.70
CA ASP A 185 4.59 5.83 -14.51
C ASP A 185 3.92 6.95 -15.30
N LEU A 186 4.39 8.19 -15.16
CA LEU A 186 3.85 9.35 -15.89
C LEU A 186 3.94 9.19 -17.42
N ARG A 187 4.91 8.40 -17.92
CA ARG A 187 5.08 8.12 -19.36
C ARG A 187 3.85 7.41 -19.97
N SER A 188 3.07 6.70 -19.15
CA SER A 188 1.83 6.05 -19.53
C SER A 188 0.69 7.02 -19.85
N MET A 189 0.76 8.25 -19.33
CA MET A 189 -0.23 9.31 -19.57
C MET A 189 0.31 10.48 -20.40
N ASN A 190 1.65 10.58 -20.55
CA ASN A 190 2.29 11.72 -21.20
C ASN A 190 3.37 11.26 -22.20
N ALA A 191 3.11 11.44 -23.49
CA ALA A 191 4.05 11.13 -24.56
C ALA A 191 5.30 12.03 -24.55
N THR A 192 5.23 13.25 -23.99
CA THR A 192 6.33 14.23 -24.07
C THR A 192 7.51 13.90 -23.14
N ILE A 193 7.33 13.01 -22.16
CA ILE A 193 8.39 12.62 -21.20
C ILE A 193 9.43 11.69 -21.84
N ASP A 194 8.98 10.83 -22.76
CA ASP A 194 9.84 9.94 -23.54
C ASP A 194 9.14 9.72 -24.88
N GLN A 195 9.53 10.44 -25.93
CA GLN A 195 8.80 10.43 -27.19
C GLN A 195 9.03 9.09 -27.93
N SER A 196 7.94 8.42 -28.30
CA SER A 196 7.96 7.14 -29.02
C SER A 196 6.64 6.91 -29.76
N ASP A 197 6.53 5.79 -30.48
CA ASP A 197 5.32 5.41 -31.24
C ASP A 197 4.22 4.81 -30.35
N ARG A 198 4.38 4.87 -29.02
CA ARG A 198 3.43 4.24 -28.09
C ARG A 198 2.08 4.98 -28.12
N PRO A 199 0.95 4.26 -28.02
CA PRO A 199 -0.33 4.89 -27.75
C PRO A 199 -0.31 5.54 -26.36
N VAL A 200 -0.94 6.70 -26.20
CA VAL A 200 -1.10 7.37 -24.90
C VAL A 200 -2.54 7.88 -24.80
N PRO A 201 -3.28 7.61 -23.70
CA PRO A 201 -2.85 6.89 -22.51
C PRO A 201 -2.79 5.36 -22.74
N SER A 202 -1.75 4.72 -22.23
CA SER A 202 -1.66 3.25 -22.21
C SER A 202 -0.62 2.77 -21.20
N CYS A 203 -0.82 1.57 -20.66
CA CYS A 203 0.20 0.86 -19.91
C CYS A 203 0.14 -0.63 -20.22
N TYR A 204 1.15 -1.38 -19.78
CA TYR A 204 1.24 -2.83 -19.94
C TYR A 204 -0.02 -3.61 -19.53
N PHE A 205 -0.80 -3.10 -18.57
CA PHE A 205 -2.03 -3.74 -18.08
C PHE A 205 -3.32 -3.09 -18.60
N GLY A 206 -3.26 -2.37 -19.73
CA GLY A 206 -4.40 -1.72 -20.36
C GLY A 206 -4.58 -0.26 -19.91
N ASP A 207 -5.80 0.11 -19.49
CA ASP A 207 -6.11 1.47 -19.04
C ASP A 207 -5.30 1.83 -17.78
N PRO A 208 -4.48 2.91 -17.80
CA PRO A 208 -3.61 3.25 -16.67
C PRO A 208 -4.36 3.54 -15.36
N VAL A 209 -5.57 4.12 -15.42
CA VAL A 209 -6.36 4.45 -14.22
C VAL A 209 -6.87 3.16 -13.57
N GLN A 210 -7.46 2.28 -14.36
CA GLN A 210 -7.95 0.97 -13.91
C GLN A 210 -6.81 0.10 -13.42
N ALA A 211 -5.69 0.02 -14.16
CA ALA A 211 -4.51 -0.72 -13.75
C ALA A 211 -4.00 -0.20 -12.40
N ASN A 212 -3.78 1.10 -12.24
CA ASN A 212 -3.26 1.65 -10.99
C ASN A 212 -4.21 1.47 -9.78
N CYS A 213 -5.52 1.36 -10.01
CA CYS A 213 -6.54 1.10 -8.99
C CYS A 213 -6.79 -0.41 -8.74
N GLY A 214 -6.36 -1.27 -9.66
CA GLY A 214 -6.79 -2.66 -9.75
C GLY A 214 -5.95 -3.64 -8.94
N ILE A 215 -6.32 -4.91 -9.05
CA ILE A 215 -5.70 -6.05 -8.34
C ILE A 215 -4.58 -6.73 -9.15
N GLY A 216 -4.50 -6.48 -10.45
CA GLY A 216 -3.55 -7.13 -11.36
C GLY A 216 -2.30 -6.31 -11.55
N LEU A 217 -1.33 -6.40 -10.63
CA LEU A 217 -0.07 -5.66 -10.75
C LEU A 217 1.14 -6.51 -10.41
N ALA A 218 2.24 -6.21 -11.10
CA ALA A 218 3.58 -6.55 -10.64
C ALA A 218 3.79 -5.97 -9.23
N GLY A 219 4.13 -6.85 -8.28
CA GLY A 219 4.42 -6.46 -6.89
C GLY A 219 3.21 -6.03 -6.05
N HIS A 220 1.95 -6.18 -6.51
CA HIS A 220 0.79 -5.84 -5.66
C HIS A 220 0.73 -6.69 -4.40
N SER A 221 1.03 -7.99 -4.53
CA SER A 221 1.25 -8.91 -3.42
C SER A 221 2.72 -9.32 -3.39
N SER A 222 3.32 -9.29 -2.21
CA SER A 222 4.70 -9.70 -2.01
C SER A 222 4.85 -10.38 -0.66
N SER A 223 5.73 -11.38 -0.57
CA SER A 223 6.29 -11.77 0.73
C SER A 223 7.32 -10.73 1.19
N LEU A 224 7.76 -10.79 2.45
CA LEU A 224 8.84 -9.92 2.95
C LEU A 224 10.16 -10.24 2.25
N HIS A 225 10.50 -11.52 2.06
CA HIS A 225 11.71 -11.90 1.34
C HIS A 225 11.67 -11.50 -0.14
N THR A 226 10.54 -11.71 -0.82
CA THR A 226 10.36 -11.28 -2.22
C THR A 226 10.54 -9.77 -2.35
N TRP A 227 10.06 -8.98 -1.37
CA TRP A 227 10.29 -7.54 -1.38
C TRP A 227 11.78 -7.19 -1.33
N LEU A 228 12.52 -7.76 -0.37
CA LEU A 228 13.96 -7.51 -0.24
C LEU A 228 14.73 -7.96 -1.48
N SER A 229 14.37 -9.11 -2.04
CA SER A 229 15.06 -9.70 -3.18
C SER A 229 14.75 -9.06 -4.52
N LEU A 230 13.54 -8.51 -4.72
CA LEU A 230 13.08 -8.07 -6.05
C LEU A 230 12.72 -6.59 -6.09
N TRP A 231 11.96 -6.11 -5.10
CA TRP A 231 11.30 -4.80 -5.18
C TRP A 231 12.04 -3.68 -4.43
N SER A 232 12.89 -4.01 -3.46
CA SER A 232 13.64 -3.03 -2.70
C SER A 232 14.72 -2.37 -3.56
N LEU A 233 14.68 -1.04 -3.68
CA LEU A 233 15.75 -0.30 -4.35
C LEU A 233 17.08 -0.33 -3.57
N GLN A 234 17.00 -0.51 -2.25
CA GLN A 234 18.17 -0.52 -1.36
C GLN A 234 18.81 -1.91 -1.28
N GLU A 235 18.01 -2.96 -1.23
CA GLU A 235 18.48 -4.32 -0.88
C GLU A 235 18.54 -5.29 -2.06
N SER A 236 17.78 -5.05 -3.13
CA SER A 236 17.75 -5.96 -4.26
C SER A 236 19.08 -5.94 -5.01
N GLU A 237 19.63 -7.13 -5.27
CA GLU A 237 20.77 -7.35 -6.15
C GLU A 237 20.35 -7.40 -7.64
N ASN A 238 19.04 -7.37 -7.93
CA ASN A 238 18.53 -7.34 -9.31
C ASN A 238 18.69 -5.94 -9.93
N LYS A 239 19.93 -5.50 -10.09
CA LYS A 239 20.32 -4.22 -10.69
C LYS A 239 21.03 -4.47 -12.01
N PHE A 240 20.52 -3.87 -13.08
CA PHE A 240 21.09 -4.04 -14.41
C PHE A 240 22.56 -3.56 -14.45
N GLU A 241 22.91 -2.53 -13.71
CA GLU A 241 24.27 -2.01 -13.68
C GLU A 241 25.26 -3.01 -13.08
N VAL A 242 24.82 -3.84 -12.12
CA VAL A 242 25.66 -4.86 -11.48
C VAL A 242 26.02 -5.98 -12.46
N PHE A 243 25.03 -6.59 -13.14
CA PHE A 243 25.34 -7.65 -14.10
C PHE A 243 26.07 -7.10 -15.35
N ALA A 244 25.76 -5.86 -15.76
CA ALA A 244 26.32 -5.27 -16.97
C ALA A 244 27.85 -5.09 -16.90
N THR A 245 28.42 -4.95 -15.69
CA THR A 245 29.88 -4.85 -15.49
C THR A 245 30.65 -6.08 -15.94
N ASN A 246 30.01 -7.26 -15.89
CA ASN A 246 30.63 -8.54 -16.26
C ASN A 246 30.14 -9.05 -17.62
N TRP A 247 29.43 -8.22 -18.39
CA TRP A 247 28.86 -8.61 -19.67
C TRP A 247 29.76 -8.17 -20.84
N ASP A 248 30.58 -9.11 -21.33
CA ASP A 248 31.62 -8.88 -22.34
C ASP A 248 31.37 -9.62 -23.68
N ILE A 249 30.19 -10.21 -23.86
CA ILE A 249 29.81 -10.92 -25.09
C ILE A 249 29.20 -9.98 -26.15
N LEU A 250 29.26 -10.39 -27.42
CA LEU A 250 28.52 -9.73 -28.52
C LEU A 250 27.04 -9.62 -28.17
N THR A 251 26.45 -8.43 -28.30
CA THR A 251 25.08 -8.18 -27.82
C THR A 251 24.26 -7.31 -28.78
N ALA A 252 23.06 -7.75 -29.14
CA ALA A 252 22.07 -6.91 -29.80
C ALA A 252 20.90 -6.65 -28.84
N ALA A 253 20.61 -5.38 -28.57
CA ALA A 253 19.41 -4.96 -27.84
C ALA A 253 18.33 -4.55 -28.86
N ILE A 254 17.15 -5.17 -28.80
CA ILE A 254 16.05 -4.92 -29.73
C ILE A 254 14.84 -4.44 -28.93
N GLN A 255 14.26 -3.32 -29.32
CA GLN A 255 13.11 -2.71 -28.64
C GLN A 255 12.07 -2.24 -29.65
N GLY A 256 10.81 -2.58 -29.41
CA GLY A 256 9.67 -2.07 -30.15
C GLY A 256 9.41 -0.59 -29.82
N THR A 257 9.28 0.26 -30.83
CA THR A 257 9.11 1.71 -30.65
C THR A 257 7.77 2.10 -30.02
N ALA A 258 6.78 1.21 -30.03
CA ALA A 258 5.46 1.38 -29.44
C ALA A 258 5.29 0.65 -28.08
N GLY A 259 6.39 0.25 -27.43
CA GLY A 259 6.35 -0.40 -26.11
C GLY A 259 5.63 0.41 -25.03
N ILE A 260 4.72 -0.26 -24.28
CA ILE A 260 3.86 0.34 -23.24
C ILE A 260 4.18 -0.12 -21.81
N GLY A 261 5.21 -0.97 -21.66
CA GLY A 261 5.68 -1.48 -20.36
C GLY A 261 7.18 -1.26 -20.11
N VAL A 262 7.96 -1.25 -21.19
CA VAL A 262 9.38 -0.87 -21.21
C VAL A 262 9.51 0.19 -22.30
N PHE A 263 10.09 1.33 -21.95
CA PHE A 263 10.14 2.49 -22.84
C PHE A 263 11.47 2.56 -23.60
N ASN A 264 11.51 3.31 -24.70
CA ASN A 264 12.72 3.45 -25.52
C ASN A 264 13.90 4.03 -24.73
N SER A 265 13.65 4.92 -23.77
CA SER A 265 14.68 5.40 -22.84
C SER A 265 15.28 4.29 -21.96
N ASP A 266 14.48 3.32 -21.53
CA ASP A 266 14.96 2.20 -20.71
C ASP A 266 15.85 1.27 -21.54
N ALA A 267 15.47 0.98 -22.80
CA ALA A 267 16.30 0.20 -23.73
C ALA A 267 17.65 0.89 -24.02
N ARG A 268 17.64 2.22 -24.20
CA ARG A 268 18.87 3.02 -24.33
C ARG A 268 19.72 2.96 -23.06
N ASN A 269 19.09 3.04 -21.89
CA ASN A 269 19.82 2.93 -20.62
C ASN A 269 20.50 1.56 -20.47
N ILE A 270 19.77 0.48 -20.74
CA ILE A 270 20.30 -0.89 -20.80
C ILE A 270 21.51 -0.95 -21.76
N PHE A 271 21.33 -0.51 -23.01
CA PHE A 271 22.38 -0.52 -24.01
C PHE A 271 23.62 0.26 -23.56
N ASN A 272 23.45 1.46 -23.01
CA ASN A 272 24.55 2.32 -22.59
C ASN A 272 25.36 1.71 -21.43
N ASN A 273 24.70 0.99 -20.53
CA ASN A 273 25.35 0.38 -19.35
C ASN A 273 26.11 -0.92 -19.67
N LEU A 274 25.87 -1.59 -20.80
CA LEU A 274 26.62 -2.78 -21.21
C LEU A 274 28.12 -2.46 -21.38
N MET A 275 29.00 -3.27 -20.79
CA MET A 275 30.46 -3.06 -20.89
C MET A 275 31.07 -3.50 -22.22
N THR A 276 30.47 -4.48 -22.89
CA THR A 276 30.91 -4.90 -24.23
C THR A 276 30.92 -3.71 -25.20
N LYS A 277 31.94 -3.65 -26.05
CA LYS A 277 32.03 -2.68 -27.16
C LYS A 277 31.36 -3.21 -28.42
N ASP A 278 31.21 -4.53 -28.51
CA ASP A 278 30.58 -5.20 -29.64
C ASP A 278 29.08 -5.32 -29.36
N LYS A 279 28.38 -4.19 -29.51
CA LYS A 279 26.96 -4.10 -29.24
C LYS A 279 26.23 -3.20 -30.21
N GLU A 280 24.98 -3.56 -30.47
CA GLU A 280 24.05 -2.78 -31.28
C GLU A 280 22.71 -2.57 -30.56
N LEU A 281 22.06 -1.44 -30.85
CA LEU A 281 20.70 -1.12 -30.40
C LEU A 281 19.81 -0.92 -31.62
N HIS A 282 18.75 -1.71 -31.71
CA HIS A 282 17.76 -1.66 -32.77
C HIS A 282 16.41 -1.24 -32.19
N LEU A 283 15.98 -0.03 -32.53
CA LEU A 283 14.63 0.44 -32.27
C LEU A 283 13.81 0.22 -33.54
N ILE A 284 12.90 -0.74 -33.51
CA ILE A 284 12.11 -1.14 -34.69
C ILE A 284 10.62 -0.94 -34.42
N PRO A 285 9.79 -0.72 -35.46
CA PRO A 285 8.34 -0.71 -35.31
C PRO A 285 7.87 -1.99 -34.59
N GLY A 286 7.18 -1.84 -33.47
CA GLY A 286 6.74 -2.95 -32.63
C GLY A 286 6.14 -2.51 -31.30
N GLY A 287 5.09 -3.17 -30.84
CA GLY A 287 4.62 -3.14 -29.45
C GLY A 287 5.56 -3.88 -28.51
N HIS A 288 5.08 -4.20 -27.30
CA HIS A 288 5.93 -4.81 -26.27
C HIS A 288 6.36 -6.25 -26.61
N PHE A 289 5.51 -7.03 -27.28
CA PHE A 289 5.79 -8.43 -27.64
C PHE A 289 6.04 -8.65 -29.14
N PHE A 290 6.02 -7.59 -29.95
CA PHE A 290 6.04 -7.68 -31.42
C PHE A 290 4.93 -8.61 -31.97
N ASP A 291 3.83 -8.75 -31.24
CA ASP A 291 2.65 -9.56 -31.59
C ASP A 291 1.62 -8.78 -32.41
N ASP A 292 1.86 -7.49 -32.62
CA ASP A 292 1.15 -6.67 -33.58
C ASP A 292 1.44 -7.22 -34.99
N SER A 293 0.40 -7.65 -35.70
CA SER A 293 0.53 -8.20 -37.05
C SER A 293 1.13 -7.17 -38.03
N GLU A 294 1.77 -7.64 -39.11
CA GLU A 294 2.26 -6.78 -40.21
C GLU A 294 1.16 -5.82 -40.73
N HIS A 295 -0.11 -6.26 -40.70
CA HIS A 295 -1.29 -5.46 -41.04
C HIS A 295 -1.51 -4.25 -40.13
N THR A 296 -1.21 -4.38 -38.83
CA THR A 296 -1.34 -3.29 -37.85
C THR A 296 -0.38 -2.13 -38.16
N TYR A 297 0.77 -2.42 -38.80
CA TYR A 297 1.76 -1.41 -39.20
C TYR A 297 1.54 -0.84 -40.60
N ASN A 298 1.07 -1.66 -41.54
CA ASN A 298 0.85 -1.22 -42.92
C ASN A 298 -0.47 -0.46 -43.12
N GLY A 299 -1.36 -0.45 -42.12
CA GLY A 299 -2.64 0.26 -42.18
C GLY A 299 -3.65 -0.39 -43.13
N GLU A 300 -3.55 -1.71 -43.33
CA GLU A 300 -4.47 -2.52 -44.15
C GLU A 300 -5.61 -3.15 -43.32
#